data_AF-A0A7C4FAD5-F1
#
_entry.id   AF-A0A7C4FAD5-F1
#
_cell.length_a   1.000
_cell.length_b   1.000
_cell.length_c   1.000
_cell.angle_alpha   90.00
_cell.angle_beta   90.00
_cell.angle_gamma   90.00
#
_symmetry.space_group_name_H-M   'P 1'
#
loop_
_entity.id
_entity.type
_entity.pdbx_description
1 polymer ?
#
loop_
_entity_poly.entity_id
_entity_poly.type
_entity_poly.pdbx_seq_one_letter_code
_entity_poly.pdbx_strand_id
1 'polypeptide(L)'
;MAEQKPLFNFSQFFLIFMVMLTIMIFIDPEMRNGFGMLVGLILYPVIGFGGKYPVLSLFFVGILLTLFTTLIREKYTDWIKMAKYQKYMEAYNKAFREAFKSNNTSKMKKLQEFQPKIMEMNYENMKGQLKMMAFTMFFILVTFAWVSFFVYEEAVDKYISVPWAYNVSLLDSTVLPHWILLYSLLAIPFSTVFGRIIKHYRFKKFIERVEHDSHS
;
A
#
# COMPACT_ATOMS: atom_id res chain seq x y z
N MET A 1 32.13 -15.32 -14.79
CA MET A 1 30.81 -15.94 -15.00
C MET A 1 29.80 -15.09 -14.26
N ALA A 2 28.90 -14.41 -14.98
CA ALA A 2 27.85 -13.62 -14.34
C ALA A 2 26.85 -14.59 -13.70
N GLU A 3 26.69 -14.53 -12.38
CA GLU A 3 25.58 -15.19 -11.69
C GLU A 3 24.27 -14.69 -12.30
N GLN A 4 23.59 -15.56 -13.04
CA GLN A 4 22.19 -15.35 -13.40
C GLN A 4 21.38 -15.37 -12.10
N LYS A 5 21.13 -14.18 -11.54
CA LYS A 5 20.08 -13.99 -10.53
C LYS A 5 18.78 -14.55 -11.12
N PRO A 6 18.04 -15.41 -10.41
CA PRO A 6 16.89 -16.11 -10.98
C PRO A 6 15.90 -15.11 -11.56
N LEU A 7 15.47 -15.36 -12.81
CA LEU A 7 14.55 -14.53 -13.61
C LEU A 7 13.19 -14.32 -12.94
N PHE A 8 12.88 -15.09 -11.89
CA PHE A 8 11.61 -15.04 -11.19
C PHE A 8 11.82 -15.04 -9.67
N ASN A 9 11.66 -13.86 -9.07
CA ASN A 9 11.70 -13.70 -7.61
C ASN A 9 10.32 -14.07 -7.04
N PHE A 10 10.26 -14.80 -5.91
CA PHE A 10 9.01 -15.17 -5.22
C PHE A 10 8.06 -13.98 -5.03
N SER A 11 8.60 -12.78 -4.81
CA SER A 11 7.80 -11.56 -4.68
C SER A 11 7.10 -11.13 -5.98
N GLN A 12 7.73 -11.34 -7.14
CA GLN A 12 7.13 -11.07 -8.45
C GLN A 12 6.07 -12.12 -8.78
N PHE A 13 6.34 -13.40 -8.50
CA PHE A 13 5.34 -14.46 -8.60
C PHE A 13 4.09 -14.13 -7.78
N PHE A 14 4.30 -13.82 -6.50
CA PHE A 14 3.23 -13.53 -5.55
C PHE A 14 2.45 -12.29 -5.97
N LEU A 15 3.10 -11.25 -6.50
CA LEU A 15 2.42 -10.06 -7.03
C LEU A 15 1.55 -10.40 -8.25
N ILE A 16 2.11 -11.10 -9.24
CA ILE A 16 1.36 -11.50 -10.44
C ILE A 16 0.17 -12.38 -10.05
N PHE A 17 0.39 -13.34 -9.15
CA PHE A 17 -0.66 -14.18 -8.60
C PHE A 17 -1.75 -13.36 -7.91
N MET A 18 -1.40 -12.38 -7.07
CA MET A 18 -2.37 -11.49 -6.42
C MET A 18 -3.16 -10.63 -7.42
N VAL A 19 -2.52 -10.14 -8.48
CA VAL A 19 -3.20 -9.39 -9.55
C VAL A 19 -4.16 -10.30 -10.31
N MET A 20 -3.75 -11.51 -10.68
CA MET A 20 -4.64 -12.47 -11.33
C MET A 20 -5.81 -12.85 -10.42
N LEU A 21 -5.57 -13.09 -9.13
CA LEU A 21 -6.61 -13.40 -8.15
C LEU A 21 -7.59 -12.24 -8.00
N THR A 22 -7.10 -11.00 -8.01
CA THR A 22 -7.96 -9.80 -8.01
C THR A 22 -8.85 -9.79 -9.24
N ILE A 23 -8.29 -9.98 -10.44
CA ILE A 23 -9.06 -10.01 -11.68
C ILE A 23 -10.13 -11.11 -11.63
N MET A 24 -9.78 -12.30 -11.15
CA MET A 24 -10.74 -13.41 -10.99
C MET A 24 -11.89 -13.06 -10.04
N ILE A 25 -11.61 -12.49 -8.86
CA ILE A 25 -12.64 -12.07 -7.91
C ILE A 25 -13.55 -10.97 -8.48
N PHE A 26 -13.01 -10.08 -9.30
CA PHE A 26 -13.83 -9.03 -9.92
C PHE A 26 -14.71 -9.54 -11.06
N ILE A 27 -14.27 -10.58 -11.78
CA ILE A 27 -15.00 -11.15 -12.92
C ILE A 27 -16.03 -12.20 -12.47
N ASP A 28 -15.66 -13.07 -11.54
CA ASP A 28 -16.47 -14.21 -11.09
C ASP A 28 -17.15 -13.92 -9.74
N PRO A 29 -18.50 -13.75 -9.72
CA PRO A 29 -19.25 -13.55 -8.50
C PRO A 29 -19.18 -14.71 -7.51
N GLU A 30 -19.03 -15.96 -7.99
CA GLU A 30 -18.93 -17.13 -7.12
C GLU A 30 -17.61 -17.12 -6.35
N MET A 31 -16.50 -16.87 -7.03
CA MET A 31 -15.21 -16.68 -6.37
C MET A 31 -15.25 -15.53 -5.38
N ARG A 32 -15.84 -14.38 -5.75
CA ARG A 32 -15.99 -13.24 -4.84
C ARG A 32 -16.75 -13.60 -3.58
N ASN A 33 -17.89 -14.27 -3.73
CA ASN A 33 -18.75 -14.64 -2.60
C ASN A 33 -18.09 -15.73 -1.74
N GLY A 34 -17.41 -16.70 -2.35
CA GLY A 34 -16.64 -17.72 -1.64
C GLY A 34 -15.52 -17.12 -0.80
N PHE A 35 -14.71 -16.23 -1.37
CA PHE A 35 -13.68 -15.50 -0.62
C PHE A 35 -14.29 -14.61 0.46
N GLY A 36 -15.36 -13.88 0.13
CA GLY A 36 -16.07 -13.02 1.07
C GLY A 36 -16.62 -13.79 2.28
N MET A 37 -17.22 -14.96 2.06
CA MET A 37 -17.71 -15.85 3.11
C MET A 37 -16.56 -16.35 4.00
N LEU A 38 -15.45 -16.84 3.41
CA LEU A 38 -14.30 -17.34 4.16
C LEU A 38 -13.71 -16.27 5.09
N VAL A 39 -13.54 -15.05 4.57
CA VAL A 39 -13.06 -13.92 5.37
C VAL A 39 -14.11 -13.49 6.39
N GLY A 40 -15.39 -13.59 6.02
CA GLY A 40 -16.53 -13.26 6.87
C GLY A 40 -16.63 -14.11 8.12
N LEU A 41 -16.16 -15.36 8.10
CA LEU A 41 -16.09 -16.19 9.32
C LEU A 41 -15.27 -15.52 10.45
N ILE A 42 -14.28 -14.70 10.09
CA ILE A 42 -13.44 -13.98 11.05
C ILE A 42 -13.93 -12.54 11.24
N LEU A 43 -14.26 -11.84 10.16
CA LEU A 43 -14.61 -10.42 10.23
C LEU A 43 -16.04 -10.17 10.71
N TYR A 44 -17.00 -11.03 10.40
CA TYR A 44 -18.40 -10.85 10.79
C TYR A 44 -18.61 -10.83 12.32
N PRO A 45 -18.01 -11.75 13.11
CA PRO A 45 -18.12 -11.67 14.57
C PRO A 45 -17.45 -10.44 15.20
N VAL A 46 -16.39 -9.93 14.56
CA VAL A 46 -15.57 -8.85 15.13
C VAL A 46 -16.12 -7.46 14.78
N ILE A 47 -16.58 -7.28 13.53
CA ILE A 47 -16.96 -5.97 12.97
C ILE A 47 -18.22 -6.04 12.08
N GLY A 48 -18.93 -7.17 12.05
CA GLY A 48 -20.17 -7.31 11.27
C GLY A 48 -21.40 -6.68 11.95
N PHE A 49 -21.37 -6.47 13.27
CA PHE A 49 -22.47 -5.89 14.07
C PHE A 49 -23.86 -6.51 13.78
N GLY A 50 -23.89 -7.82 13.46
CA GLY A 50 -25.12 -8.52 13.10
C GLY A 50 -25.82 -7.98 11.85
N GLY A 51 -25.11 -7.27 10.97
CA GLY A 51 -25.65 -6.70 9.73
C GLY A 51 -26.48 -5.41 9.90
N LYS A 52 -26.70 -4.95 11.14
CA LYS A 52 -27.58 -3.80 11.44
C LYS A 52 -26.94 -2.43 11.21
N TYR A 53 -25.61 -2.33 11.28
CA TYR A 53 -24.90 -1.06 11.15
C TYR A 53 -23.83 -1.10 10.05
N PRO A 54 -24.21 -1.15 8.76
CA PRO A 54 -23.24 -1.31 7.68
C PRO A 54 -22.20 -0.18 7.61
N VAL A 55 -22.60 1.05 7.90
CA VAL A 55 -21.69 2.21 7.94
C VAL A 55 -20.60 2.02 9.01
N LEU A 56 -20.96 1.47 10.17
CA LEU A 56 -20.02 1.23 11.26
C LEU A 56 -19.05 0.10 10.91
N SER A 57 -19.54 -0.98 10.31
CA SER A 57 -18.71 -2.08 9.79
C SER A 57 -17.68 -1.58 8.77
N LEU A 58 -18.14 -0.77 7.79
CA LEU A 58 -17.28 -0.16 6.76
C LEU A 58 -16.23 0.77 7.37
N PHE A 59 -16.60 1.54 8.39
CA PHE A 59 -15.68 2.41 9.11
C PHE A 59 -14.56 1.64 9.78
N PHE A 60 -14.88 0.59 10.55
CA PHE A 60 -13.85 -0.21 11.23
C PHE A 60 -12.95 -0.96 10.25
N VAL A 61 -13.52 -1.49 9.16
CA VAL A 61 -12.70 -2.08 8.09
C VAL A 61 -11.78 -1.05 7.44
N GLY A 62 -12.25 0.19 7.22
CA GLY A 62 -11.43 1.31 6.76
C GLY A 62 -10.21 1.50 7.64
N ILE A 63 -10.44 1.66 8.93
CA ILE A 63 -9.40 1.84 9.93
C ILE A 63 -8.43 0.66 9.93
N LEU A 64 -8.94 -0.57 9.96
CA LEU A 64 -8.12 -1.78 9.99
C LEU A 64 -7.23 -1.88 8.74
N LEU A 65 -7.81 -1.73 7.54
CA LEU A 65 -7.05 -1.81 6.30
C LEU A 65 -5.96 -0.73 6.25
N THR A 66 -6.31 0.50 6.61
CA THR A 66 -5.33 1.60 6.63
C THR A 66 -4.23 1.34 7.66
N LEU A 67 -4.57 0.84 8.85
CA LEU A 67 -3.59 0.49 9.86
C LEU A 67 -2.62 -0.60 9.35
N PHE A 68 -3.15 -1.70 8.81
CA PHE A 68 -2.33 -2.80 8.28
C PHE A 68 -1.43 -2.35 7.13
N THR A 69 -1.97 -1.63 6.15
CA THR A 69 -1.20 -1.13 5.01
C THR A 69 -0.08 -0.18 5.46
N THR A 70 -0.35 0.68 6.45
CA THR A 70 0.66 1.61 6.98
C THR A 70 1.75 0.87 7.78
N LEU A 71 1.40 -0.16 8.56
CA LEU A 71 2.38 -0.97 9.29
C LEU A 71 3.27 -1.79 8.35
N ILE A 72 2.69 -2.40 7.31
CA ILE A 72 3.43 -3.13 6.28
C ILE A 72 4.40 -2.17 5.58
N ARG A 73 3.91 -0.99 5.18
CA ARG A 73 4.75 0.04 4.57
C ARG A 73 5.97 0.36 5.43
N GLU A 74 5.77 0.60 6.73
CA GLU A 74 6.86 0.94 7.63
C GLU A 74 7.87 -0.20 7.77
N LYS A 75 7.42 -1.46 7.79
CA LYS A 75 8.30 -2.63 7.87
C LYS A 75 9.16 -2.82 6.62
N TYR A 76 8.61 -2.58 5.43
CA TYR A 76 9.29 -2.86 4.16
C TYR A 76 9.99 -1.64 3.54
N THR A 77 9.73 -0.43 4.03
CA THR A 77 10.35 0.81 3.50
C THR A 77 11.60 1.17 4.29
N ASP A 78 12.76 1.12 3.63
CA ASP A 78 14.00 1.68 4.18
C ASP A 78 14.12 3.17 3.81
N TRP A 79 13.66 4.01 4.73
CA TRP A 79 13.68 5.47 4.58
C TRP A 79 15.09 6.04 4.45
N ILE A 80 16.10 5.40 5.05
CA ILE A 80 17.50 5.88 5.01
C ILE A 80 18.09 5.59 3.64
N LYS A 81 17.90 4.38 3.10
CA LYS A 81 18.33 4.05 1.73
C LYS A 81 17.65 4.94 0.70
N MET A 82 16.36 5.21 0.87
CA MET A 82 15.63 6.10 -0.02
C MET A 82 16.17 7.54 0.02
N ALA A 83 16.44 8.08 1.21
CA ALA A 83 17.03 9.42 1.36
C ALA A 83 18.46 9.50 0.80
N LYS A 84 19.29 8.48 1.04
CA LYS A 84 20.63 8.36 0.45
C LYS A 84 20.54 8.35 -1.07
N TYR A 85 19.70 7.49 -1.65
CA TYR A 85 19.48 7.42 -3.09
C TYR A 85 19.07 8.78 -3.68
N GLN A 86 18.13 9.49 -3.06
CA GLN A 86 17.73 10.83 -3.48
C GLN A 86 18.91 11.80 -3.49
N LYS A 87 19.73 11.82 -2.44
CA LYS A 87 20.92 12.69 -2.36
C LYS A 87 21.99 12.33 -3.39
N TYR A 88 22.24 11.04 -3.60
CA TYR A 88 23.13 10.58 -4.66
C TYR A 88 22.63 10.99 -6.04
N MET A 89 21.33 10.86 -6.30
CA MET A 89 20.72 11.23 -7.58
C MET A 89 20.78 12.74 -7.82
N GLU A 90 20.54 13.56 -6.79
CA GLU A 90 20.72 15.02 -6.84
C GLU A 90 22.16 15.41 -7.21
N ALA A 91 23.14 14.83 -6.51
CA ALA A 91 24.56 15.09 -6.74
C ALA A 91 25.00 14.63 -8.13
N TYR A 92 24.57 13.44 -8.56
CA TYR A 92 24.83 12.91 -9.89
C TYR A 92 24.26 13.82 -10.98
N ASN A 93 22.99 14.21 -10.89
CA ASN A 93 22.35 15.10 -11.86
C ASN A 93 23.00 16.49 -11.92
N LYS A 94 23.53 16.99 -10.79
CA LYS A 94 24.31 18.23 -10.76
C LYS A 94 25.64 18.05 -11.49
N ALA A 95 26.43 17.03 -11.11
CA ALA A 95 27.72 16.74 -11.73
C ALA A 95 27.61 16.44 -13.24
N PHE A 96 26.56 15.73 -13.65
CA PHE A 96 26.28 15.42 -15.05
C PHE A 96 25.99 16.70 -15.85
N ARG A 97 25.14 17.59 -15.32
CA ARG A 97 24.86 18.89 -15.96
C ARG A 97 26.11 19.77 -16.05
N GLU A 98 26.96 19.78 -15.02
CA GLU A 98 28.23 20.53 -15.03
C GLU A 98 29.24 19.95 -16.03
N ALA A 99 29.38 18.63 -16.08
CA ALA A 99 30.24 17.94 -17.05
C ALA A 99 29.79 18.19 -18.50
N PHE A 100 28.47 18.20 -18.73
CA PHE A 100 27.87 18.52 -20.03
C PHE A 100 28.16 19.96 -20.45
N LYS A 101 27.91 20.92 -19.56
CA LYS A 101 28.18 22.35 -19.83
C LYS A 101 29.66 22.66 -20.06
N SER A 102 30.56 21.93 -19.40
CA SER A 102 32.01 22.12 -19.51
C SER A 102 32.65 21.30 -20.65
N ASN A 103 31.87 20.58 -21.46
CA ASN A 103 32.36 19.68 -22.52
C ASN A 103 33.47 18.71 -22.05
N ASN A 104 33.44 18.33 -20.76
CA ASN A 104 34.48 17.50 -20.18
C ASN A 104 34.19 16.02 -20.44
N THR A 105 34.69 15.52 -21.57
CA THR A 105 34.48 14.13 -22.03
C THR A 105 34.99 13.08 -21.04
N SER A 106 36.09 13.35 -20.32
CA SER A 106 36.63 12.44 -19.31
C SER A 106 35.73 12.32 -18.07
N LYS A 107 35.19 13.45 -17.57
CA LYS A 107 34.22 13.43 -16.46
C LYS A 107 32.90 12.79 -16.89
N MET A 108 32.46 13.03 -18.13
CA MET A 108 31.25 12.41 -18.67
C MET A 108 31.36 10.89 -18.72
N LYS A 109 32.48 10.36 -19.21
CA LYS A 109 32.74 8.91 -19.27
C LYS A 109 32.75 8.28 -17.88
N LYS A 110 33.43 8.91 -16.91
CA LYS A 110 33.40 8.46 -15.50
C LYS A 110 31.98 8.47 -14.91
N LEU A 111 31.17 9.50 -15.19
CA LEU A 111 29.78 9.55 -14.73
C LEU A 111 28.90 8.46 -15.37
N GLN A 112 29.12 8.15 -16.65
CA GLN A 112 28.44 7.04 -17.32
C GLN A 112 28.78 5.68 -16.69
N GLU A 113 30.04 5.47 -16.28
CA GLU A 113 30.46 4.26 -15.55
C GLU A 113 29.73 4.09 -14.20
N PHE A 114 29.19 5.17 -13.61
CA PHE A 114 28.37 5.10 -12.39
C PHE A 114 26.89 4.81 -12.65
N GLN A 115 26.39 4.88 -13.89
CA GLN A 115 24.97 4.60 -14.19
C GLN A 115 24.52 3.19 -13.74
N PRO A 116 25.29 2.11 -13.96
CA PRO A 116 24.91 0.78 -13.50
C PRO A 116 24.72 0.72 -11.98
N LYS A 117 25.55 1.44 -11.20
CA LYS A 117 25.42 1.53 -9.75
C LYS A 117 24.17 2.27 -9.31
N ILE A 118 23.78 3.34 -10.03
CA ILE A 118 22.53 4.06 -9.78
C ILE A 118 21.32 3.16 -10.09
N MET A 119 21.39 2.41 -11.20
CA MET A 119 20.37 1.44 -11.55
C MET A 119 20.26 0.35 -10.48
N GLU A 120 21.37 -0.20 -10.00
CA GLU A 120 21.38 -1.20 -8.92
C GLU A 120 20.71 -0.68 -7.64
N MET A 121 21.06 0.52 -7.18
CA MET A 121 20.41 1.17 -6.03
C MET A 121 18.90 1.35 -6.27
N ASN A 122 18.47 1.68 -7.48
CA ASN A 122 17.07 1.77 -7.84
C ASN A 122 16.37 0.40 -7.82
N TYR A 123 17.02 -0.64 -8.34
CA TYR A 123 16.49 -2.01 -8.34
C TYR A 123 16.30 -2.55 -6.92
N GLU A 124 17.24 -2.30 -6.01
CA GLU A 124 17.10 -2.69 -4.60
C GLU A 124 15.89 -2.01 -3.95
N ASN A 125 15.73 -0.70 -4.17
CA ASN A 125 14.57 0.06 -3.69
C ASN A 125 13.26 -0.48 -4.27
N MET A 126 13.24 -0.80 -5.57
CA MET A 126 12.07 -1.36 -6.25
C MET A 126 11.72 -2.75 -5.71
N LYS A 127 12.70 -3.60 -5.39
CA LYS A 127 12.46 -4.94 -4.82
C LYS A 127 11.74 -4.87 -3.47
N GLY A 128 12.11 -3.89 -2.63
CA GLY A 128 11.41 -3.63 -1.36
C GLY A 128 9.96 -3.19 -1.58
N GLN A 129 9.75 -2.27 -2.52
CA GLN A 129 8.41 -1.78 -2.88
C GLN A 129 7.52 -2.86 -3.48
N LEU A 130 8.03 -3.70 -4.37
CA LEU A 130 7.24 -4.79 -4.98
C LEU A 130 6.78 -5.80 -3.93
N LYS A 131 7.65 -6.15 -2.97
CA LYS A 131 7.26 -6.98 -1.81
C LYS A 131 6.13 -6.32 -1.04
N MET A 132 6.31 -5.06 -0.67
CA MET A 132 5.30 -4.29 0.05
C MET A 132 3.97 -4.27 -0.70
N MET A 133 3.98 -3.95 -2.01
CA MET A 133 2.78 -3.88 -2.84
C MET A 133 2.01 -5.19 -2.89
N ALA A 134 2.72 -6.31 -3.03
CA ALA A 134 2.09 -7.62 -3.09
C ALA A 134 1.38 -7.98 -1.77
N PHE A 135 2.01 -7.66 -0.62
CA PHE A 135 1.35 -7.78 0.67
C PHE A 135 0.15 -6.84 0.81
N THR A 136 0.28 -5.57 0.43
CA THR A 136 -0.84 -4.62 0.53
C THR A 136 -2.02 -5.04 -0.36
N MET A 137 -1.75 -5.56 -1.57
CA MET A 137 -2.80 -6.04 -2.47
C MET A 137 -3.58 -7.22 -1.88
N PHE A 138 -2.89 -8.16 -1.22
CA PHE A 138 -3.56 -9.25 -0.52
C PHE A 138 -4.57 -8.72 0.53
N PHE A 139 -4.16 -7.77 1.37
CA PHE A 139 -5.06 -7.20 2.38
C PHE A 139 -6.22 -6.41 1.76
N ILE A 140 -5.95 -5.66 0.69
CA ILE A 140 -6.96 -4.94 -0.07
C ILE A 140 -8.01 -5.91 -0.63
N LEU A 141 -7.56 -7.02 -1.21
CA LEU A 141 -8.42 -8.03 -1.81
C LEU A 141 -9.30 -8.73 -0.77
N VAL A 142 -8.69 -9.20 0.32
CA VAL A 142 -9.40 -9.82 1.45
C VAL A 142 -10.49 -8.89 1.98
N THR A 143 -10.14 -7.61 2.13
CA THR A 143 -11.05 -6.58 2.62
C THR A 143 -12.20 -6.34 1.65
N PHE A 144 -11.92 -6.12 0.37
CA PHE A 144 -12.95 -5.84 -0.62
C PHE A 144 -13.86 -7.04 -0.88
N ALA A 145 -13.33 -8.25 -0.91
CA ALA A 145 -14.11 -9.47 -1.05
C ALA A 145 -15.14 -9.61 0.09
N TRP A 146 -14.69 -9.40 1.34
CA TRP A 146 -15.59 -9.44 2.48
C TRP A 146 -16.61 -8.30 2.48
N VAL A 147 -16.17 -7.06 2.28
CA VAL A 147 -17.09 -5.91 2.28
C VAL A 147 -18.17 -6.07 1.22
N SER A 148 -17.81 -6.55 0.03
CA SER A 148 -18.78 -6.86 -1.01
C SER A 148 -19.79 -7.88 -0.49
N PHE A 149 -19.34 -9.05 -0.01
CA PHE A 149 -20.23 -10.08 0.50
C PHE A 149 -21.14 -9.58 1.63
N PHE A 150 -20.56 -8.87 2.61
CA PHE A 150 -21.30 -8.27 3.72
C PHE A 150 -22.39 -7.31 3.23
N VAL A 151 -22.10 -6.43 2.28
CA VAL A 151 -23.07 -5.45 1.76
C VAL A 151 -24.18 -6.09 0.93
N TYR A 152 -23.87 -7.09 0.11
CA TYR A 152 -24.86 -7.75 -0.74
C TYR A 152 -25.75 -8.73 0.04
N GLU A 153 -25.16 -9.55 0.91
CA GLU A 153 -25.81 -10.73 1.51
C GLU A 153 -26.15 -10.56 3.00
N GLU A 154 -25.33 -9.83 3.78
CA GLU A 154 -25.46 -9.82 5.26
C GLU A 154 -26.04 -8.51 5.82
N ALA A 155 -25.95 -7.41 5.07
CA ALA A 155 -26.45 -6.11 5.50
C ALA A 155 -27.99 -6.09 5.50
N VAL A 156 -28.56 -5.82 6.68
CA VAL A 156 -30.01 -5.73 6.89
C VAL A 156 -30.54 -4.43 6.26
N ASP A 157 -29.88 -3.30 6.56
CA ASP A 157 -30.26 -1.99 6.05
C ASP A 157 -29.35 -1.58 4.89
N LYS A 158 -29.87 -1.70 3.67
CA LYS A 158 -29.13 -1.39 2.44
C LYS A 158 -29.21 0.08 2.04
N TYR A 159 -30.08 0.85 2.70
CA TYR A 159 -30.24 2.29 2.49
C TYR A 159 -29.66 3.05 3.67
N ILE A 160 -28.88 4.07 3.38
CA ILE A 160 -28.22 4.90 4.38
C ILE A 160 -28.45 6.38 4.10
N SER A 161 -28.47 7.16 5.19
CA SER A 161 -28.47 8.62 5.12
C SER A 161 -27.03 9.12 5.22
N VAL A 162 -26.58 9.82 4.19
CA VAL A 162 -25.28 10.50 4.13
C VAL A 162 -25.51 12.02 4.19
N PRO A 163 -24.51 12.83 4.58
CA PRO A 163 -24.69 14.28 4.75
C PRO A 163 -25.24 15.03 3.52
N TRP A 164 -25.11 14.45 2.33
CA TRP A 164 -25.58 15.02 1.07
C TRP A 164 -26.86 14.38 0.52
N ALA A 165 -27.35 13.27 1.09
CA ALA A 165 -28.55 12.57 0.60
C ALA A 165 -29.13 11.62 1.68
N TYR A 166 -30.45 11.66 1.87
CA TYR A 166 -31.10 10.94 2.97
C TYR A 166 -31.40 9.45 2.69
N ASN A 167 -31.42 9.01 1.42
CA ASN A 167 -31.74 7.64 1.02
C ASN A 167 -30.80 7.14 -0.10
N VAL A 168 -29.56 6.83 0.24
CA VAL A 168 -28.59 6.26 -0.72
C VAL A 168 -28.54 4.75 -0.55
N SER A 169 -28.77 4.01 -1.64
CA SER A 169 -28.59 2.56 -1.65
C SER A 169 -27.11 2.21 -1.72
N LEU A 170 -26.64 1.36 -0.81
CA LEU A 170 -25.29 0.83 -0.81
C LEU A 170 -25.00 -0.05 -2.04
N LEU A 171 -26.05 -0.65 -2.63
CA LEU A 171 -25.92 -1.56 -3.77
C LEU A 171 -25.83 -0.84 -5.11
N ASP A 172 -26.27 0.42 -5.17
CA ASP A 172 -26.30 1.18 -6.41
C ASP A 172 -24.88 1.60 -6.82
N SER A 173 -24.71 2.01 -8.08
CA SER A 173 -23.43 2.45 -8.62
C SER A 173 -23.63 3.68 -9.49
N THR A 174 -22.95 4.77 -9.14
CA THR A 174 -22.89 5.97 -9.99
C THR A 174 -21.69 5.90 -10.92
N VAL A 175 -20.49 5.97 -10.34
CA VAL A 175 -19.20 5.76 -11.03
C VAL A 175 -18.52 4.51 -10.50
N LEU A 176 -18.59 4.32 -9.18
CA LEU A 176 -18.20 3.14 -8.45
C LEU A 176 -19.36 2.75 -7.53
N PRO A 177 -19.42 1.49 -7.07
CA PRO A 177 -20.36 1.07 -6.05
C PRO A 177 -20.33 2.00 -4.83
N HIS A 178 -21.50 2.42 -4.34
CA HIS A 178 -21.58 3.41 -3.25
C HIS A 178 -20.85 2.95 -1.98
N TRP A 179 -20.84 1.65 -1.69
CA TRP A 179 -20.10 1.09 -0.57
C TRP A 179 -18.58 1.28 -0.68
N ILE A 180 -18.00 1.23 -1.89
CA ILE A 180 -16.57 1.52 -2.13
C ILE A 180 -16.29 3.00 -1.88
N LEU A 181 -17.17 3.87 -2.36
CA LEU A 181 -17.03 5.32 -2.20
C LEU A 181 -17.09 5.72 -0.72
N LEU A 182 -18.07 5.18 0.01
CA LEU A 182 -18.25 5.46 1.42
C LEU A 182 -17.07 4.93 2.24
N TYR A 183 -16.64 3.70 2.00
CA TYR A 183 -15.44 3.13 2.59
C TYR A 183 -14.21 4.03 2.38
N SER A 184 -13.99 4.47 1.13
CA SER A 184 -12.82 5.27 0.77
C SER A 184 -12.84 6.64 1.45
N LEU A 185 -14.00 7.28 1.48
CA LEU A 185 -14.19 8.57 2.16
C LEU A 185 -13.87 8.48 3.65
N LEU A 186 -14.30 7.40 4.31
CA LEU A 186 -14.03 7.17 5.73
C LEU A 186 -12.55 6.84 5.98
N ALA A 187 -11.87 6.12 5.09
CA ALA A 187 -10.49 5.68 5.27
C ALA A 187 -9.42 6.78 5.06
N ILE A 188 -9.71 7.81 4.25
CA ILE A 188 -8.78 8.93 3.96
C ILE A 188 -8.25 9.62 5.22
N PRO A 189 -9.08 10.12 6.16
CA PRO A 189 -8.58 10.81 7.35
C PRO A 189 -7.66 9.92 8.19
N PHE A 190 -7.99 8.64 8.35
CA PHE A 190 -7.16 7.70 9.11
C PHE A 190 -5.80 7.45 8.46
N SER A 191 -5.74 7.49 7.14
CA SER A 191 -4.47 7.34 6.41
C SER A 191 -3.47 8.42 6.81
N THR A 192 -3.96 9.65 7.01
CA THR A 192 -3.13 10.77 7.47
C THR A 192 -2.77 10.64 8.95
N VAL A 193 -3.72 10.22 9.80
CA VAL A 193 -3.53 10.06 11.24
C VAL A 193 -2.48 8.99 11.53
N PHE A 194 -2.61 7.79 10.96
CA PHE A 194 -1.65 6.71 11.16
C PHE A 194 -0.27 7.06 10.61
N GLY A 195 -0.20 7.74 9.48
CA GLY A 195 1.08 8.24 8.95
C GLY A 195 1.80 9.18 9.93
N ARG A 196 1.07 10.08 10.60
CA ARG A 196 1.65 10.97 11.62
C ARG A 196 2.10 10.22 12.86
N ILE A 197 1.29 9.27 13.33
CA ILE A 197 1.60 8.43 14.50
C ILE A 197 2.92 7.67 14.27
N ILE A 198 3.07 6.99 13.13
CA ILE A 198 4.29 6.25 12.81
C ILE A 198 5.49 7.19 12.69
N LYS A 199 5.33 8.35 12.03
CA LYS A 199 6.41 9.35 11.93
C LYS A 199 6.87 9.80 13.32
N HIS A 200 5.95 10.03 14.24
CA HIS A 200 6.26 10.41 15.61
C HIS A 200 7.05 9.32 16.33
N TYR A 201 6.58 8.07 16.31
CA TYR A 201 7.28 6.94 16.91
C TYR A 201 8.70 6.75 16.34
N ARG A 202 8.84 6.86 15.01
CA ARG A 202 10.13 6.75 14.34
C ARG A 202 11.11 7.85 14.77
N PHE A 203 10.62 9.08 14.87
CA PHE A 203 11.44 10.22 15.29
C PHE A 203 11.90 10.05 16.74
N LYS A 204 11.00 9.66 17.65
CA LYS A 204 11.33 9.37 19.04
C LYS A 204 12.46 8.32 19.15
N LYS A 205 12.29 7.18 18.47
CA LYS A 205 13.29 6.10 18.42
C LYS A 205 14.62 6.49 17.75
N PHE A 206 14.63 7.53 16.91
CA PHE A 206 15.85 8.07 16.33
C PHE A 206 16.62 8.91 17.36
N ILE A 207 15.91 9.79 18.08
CA ILE A 207 16.53 10.62 19.13
C ILE A 207 17.12 9.76 20.25
N GLU A 208 16.37 8.77 20.74
CA GLU A 208 16.84 7.84 21.79
C GLU A 208 18.14 7.11 21.40
N ARG A 209 18.29 6.76 20.12
CA ARG A 209 19.52 6.12 19.62
C ARG A 209 20.70 7.09 19.58
N VAL A 210 20.48 8.30 19.08
CA VAL A 210 21.54 9.33 19.02
C VAL A 210 22.01 9.72 20.43
N GLU A 211 21.10 9.81 21.39
CA GLU A 211 21.42 10.13 22.79
C GLU A 211 22.23 9.00 23.45
N HIS A 212 21.83 7.74 23.26
CA HIS A 212 22.58 6.58 23.75
C HIS A 212 24.01 6.51 23.17
N ASP A 213 24.17 6.76 21.86
CA ASP A 213 25.49 6.75 21.20
C ASP A 213 26.39 7.94 21.61
N SER A 214 25.81 9.00 22.17
CA SER A 214 26.57 10.17 22.67
C SER A 214 27.06 10.01 24.12
N HIS A 215 26.51 9.03 24.86
CA HIS A 215 26.87 8.73 26.25
C HIS A 215 27.71 7.45 26.41
N SER A 216 28.03 6.76 25.31
CA SER A 216 28.95 5.61 25.24
C SER A 216 30.29 6.00 24.61
#